data_AF-A0A3D3PMM6-F1
#
_entry.id   AF-A0A3D3PMM6-F1
#
_cell.length_a   1.000
_cell.length_b   1.000
_cell.length_c   1.000
_cell.angle_alpha   90.00
_cell.angle_beta   90.00
_cell.angle_gamma   90.00
#
_symmetry.space_group_name_H-M   'P 1'
#
loop_
_entity.id
_entity.type
_entity.pdbx_description
1 polymer ?
#
loop_
_entity_poly.entity_id
_entity_poly.type
_entity_poly.pdbx_seq_one_letter_code
_entity_poly.pdbx_strand_id
1 'polypeptide(L)'
;IGITVSSRLVNKRDSIIPSLKQLFKDGNGVQMFAVPLDTYYGLRKYEPAVDLSDFGTENKIPVITFAMVRVPGAVLYVGADFGVVGSLSGMQAAKILKRHVKPDILPILRQAKPTVLIDPRRVAALNISLPSSVLERKVQEKDGFWQIGVDN
;
A
#
# COMPACT_ATOMS: atom_id res chain seq x y z
N ILE A 1 4.58 -22.91 1.93
CA ILE A 1 5.38 -21.73 1.50
C ILE A 1 4.97 -20.58 2.42
N GLY A 2 5.93 -19.95 3.09
CA GLY A 2 5.67 -18.87 4.05
C GLY A 2 6.43 -17.61 3.66
N ILE A 3 5.88 -16.44 4.00
CA ILE A 3 6.59 -15.16 3.91
C ILE A 3 7.25 -14.92 5.25
N THR A 4 8.57 -14.78 5.26
CA THR A 4 9.31 -14.33 6.46
C THR A 4 9.32 -12.82 6.48
N VAL A 5 8.89 -12.23 7.60
CA VAL A 5 8.85 -10.78 7.79
C VAL A 5 9.91 -10.38 8.81
N SER A 6 10.78 -9.45 8.43
CA SER A 6 11.71 -8.76 9.32
C SER A 6 11.34 -7.28 9.39
N SER A 7 11.56 -6.66 10.54
CA SER A 7 11.26 -5.25 10.76
C SER A 7 12.30 -4.60 11.66
N ARG A 8 12.41 -3.27 11.54
CA ARG A 8 13.22 -2.42 12.41
C ARG A 8 12.39 -1.21 12.82
N LEU A 9 12.45 -0.86 14.10
CA LEU A 9 11.86 0.38 14.59
C LEU A 9 12.75 1.55 14.19
N VAL A 10 12.15 2.62 13.67
CA VAL A 10 12.82 3.87 13.29
C VAL A 10 12.14 5.02 14.01
N ASN A 11 12.91 5.96 14.57
CA ASN A 11 12.31 7.15 15.17
C ASN A 11 11.74 8.06 14.08
N LYS A 12 10.67 8.80 14.40
CA LYS A 12 10.04 9.75 13.47
C LYS A 12 10.99 10.81 12.91
N ARG A 13 12.12 11.08 13.58
CA ARG A 13 13.11 12.08 13.16
C ARG A 13 14.30 11.51 12.40
N ASP A 14 14.47 10.18 12.40
CA ASP A 14 15.64 9.54 11.82
C ASP A 14 15.42 9.24 10.33
N SER A 15 16.51 9.08 9.59
CA SER A 15 16.47 8.53 8.22
C SER A 15 16.23 7.02 8.29
N ILE A 16 15.52 6.46 7.31
CA ILE A 16 15.32 5.01 7.20
C ILE A 16 16.50 4.28 6.57
N ILE A 17 17.41 4.99 5.89
CA ILE A 17 18.47 4.39 5.08
C ILE A 17 19.35 3.41 5.89
N PRO A 18 19.80 3.72 7.13
CA PRO A 18 20.58 2.77 7.92
C PRO A 18 19.81 1.46 8.17
N SER A 19 18.52 1.56 8.51
CA SER A 19 17.65 0.42 8.75
C SER A 19 17.38 -0.38 7.48
N LEU A 20 17.23 0.27 6.31
CA LEU A 20 17.09 -0.41 5.02
C LEU A 20 18.33 -1.20 4.65
N LYS A 21 19.51 -0.60 4.77
CA LYS A 21 20.79 -1.28 4.51
C LYS A 21 20.98 -2.48 5.43
N GLN A 22 20.64 -2.32 6.71
CA GLN A 22 20.72 -3.41 7.67
C GLN A 22 19.72 -4.53 7.35
N LEU A 23 18.46 -4.21 7.05
CA LEU A 23 17.45 -5.20 6.67
C LEU A 23 17.83 -5.94 5.38
N PHE A 24 18.38 -5.24 4.40
CA PHE A 24 18.86 -5.85 3.17
C PHE A 24 20.02 -6.81 3.41
N LYS A 25 21.01 -6.38 4.23
CA LYS A 25 22.16 -7.20 4.61
C LYS A 25 21.75 -8.42 5.44
N ASP A 26 20.91 -8.23 6.45
CA ASP A 26 20.45 -9.30 7.36
C ASP A 26 19.52 -10.29 6.65
N GLY A 27 18.72 -9.79 5.71
CA GLY A 27 17.71 -10.60 5.04
C GLY A 27 18.24 -11.57 3.98
N ASN A 28 19.50 -11.42 3.54
CA ASN A 28 20.20 -12.32 2.60
C ASN A 28 19.28 -12.90 1.50
N GLY A 29 18.59 -12.03 0.77
CA GLY A 29 17.50 -12.42 -0.14
C GLY A 29 16.16 -11.72 0.14
N VAL A 30 16.17 -10.49 0.64
CA VAL A 30 14.95 -9.66 0.71
C VAL A 30 14.36 -9.53 -0.69
N GLN A 31 13.10 -9.95 -0.85
CA GLN A 31 12.40 -9.97 -2.14
C GLN A 31 11.46 -8.78 -2.33
N MET A 32 11.10 -8.08 -1.25
CA MET A 32 10.25 -6.91 -1.28
C MET A 32 10.46 -6.06 -0.03
N PHE A 33 10.20 -4.75 -0.15
CA PHE A 33 9.94 -3.89 1.00
C PHE A 33 8.47 -3.54 1.08
N ALA A 34 7.94 -3.45 2.30
CA ALA A 34 6.55 -3.14 2.55
C ALA A 34 6.40 -1.78 3.24
N VAL A 35 5.48 -0.95 2.74
CA VAL A 35 5.00 0.27 3.39
C VAL A 35 3.64 -0.05 4.02
N PRO A 36 3.53 -0.18 5.35
CA PRO A 36 2.24 -0.35 6.02
C PRO A 36 1.41 0.94 5.95
N LEU A 37 0.16 0.88 6.40
CA LEU A 37 -0.65 2.07 6.64
C LEU A 37 -0.10 2.85 7.85
N ASP A 38 1.00 3.56 7.64
CA ASP A 38 1.69 4.34 8.66
C ASP A 38 1.99 5.75 8.15
N THR A 39 1.50 6.73 8.90
CA THR A 39 1.71 8.16 8.64
C THR A 39 3.19 8.56 8.55
N TYR A 40 4.10 7.77 9.15
CA TYR A 40 5.55 7.98 9.07
C TYR A 40 6.02 8.17 7.62
N TYR A 41 5.52 7.37 6.68
CA TYR A 41 5.92 7.44 5.27
C TYR A 41 5.37 8.68 4.53
N GLY A 42 4.41 9.39 5.13
CA GLY A 42 3.94 10.69 4.65
C GLY A 42 4.66 11.89 5.28
N LEU A 43 5.56 11.67 6.26
CA LEU A 43 6.31 12.75 6.90
C LEU A 43 7.36 13.35 5.94
N ARG A 44 7.81 14.56 6.25
CA ARG A 44 8.93 15.24 5.56
C ARG A 44 8.79 15.21 4.03
N LYS A 45 7.58 15.52 3.53
CA LYS A 45 7.24 15.49 2.09
C LYS A 45 7.55 14.15 1.41
N TYR A 46 7.21 13.04 2.08
CA TYR A 46 7.46 11.67 1.62
C TYR A 46 8.94 11.28 1.54
N GLU A 47 9.85 11.99 2.20
CA GLU A 47 11.28 11.65 2.23
C GLU A 47 11.53 10.16 2.54
N PRO A 48 10.91 9.52 3.56
CA PRO A 48 11.12 8.09 3.79
C PRO A 48 10.63 7.20 2.63
N ALA A 49 9.54 7.57 1.97
CA ALA A 49 9.04 6.79 0.84
C ALA A 49 9.93 6.98 -0.40
N VAL A 50 10.51 8.16 -0.60
CA VAL A 50 11.49 8.44 -1.66
C VAL A 50 12.79 7.68 -1.40
N ASP A 51 13.35 7.74 -0.19
CA ASP A 51 14.53 6.97 0.21
C ASP A 51 14.33 5.47 -0.06
N LEU A 52 13.14 4.95 0.27
CA LEU A 52 12.78 3.55 0.02
C LEU A 52 12.66 3.24 -1.48
N SER A 53 12.05 4.14 -2.25
CA SER A 53 11.93 4.03 -3.71
C SER A 53 13.29 3.95 -4.38
N ASP A 54 14.20 4.84 -4.01
CA ASP A 54 15.52 4.95 -4.60
C ASP A 54 16.34 3.71 -4.24
N PHE A 55 16.37 3.33 -2.96
CA PHE A 55 17.03 2.11 -2.50
C PHE A 55 16.47 0.86 -3.19
N GLY A 56 15.15 0.73 -3.30
CA GLY A 56 14.50 -0.39 -3.99
C GLY A 56 14.85 -0.44 -5.48
N THR A 57 14.90 0.72 -6.14
CA THR A 57 15.25 0.82 -7.57
C THR A 57 16.71 0.42 -7.83
N GLU A 58 17.64 0.90 -7.00
CA GLU A 58 19.06 0.55 -7.08
C GLU A 58 19.31 -0.95 -6.90
N ASN A 59 18.57 -1.58 -5.99
CA ASN A 59 18.75 -2.98 -5.64
C ASN A 59 17.80 -3.94 -6.37
N LYS A 60 16.97 -3.43 -7.29
CA LYS A 60 15.92 -4.19 -8.01
C LYS A 60 14.93 -4.92 -7.10
N ILE A 61 14.54 -4.27 -6.00
CA ILE A 61 13.59 -4.79 -5.02
C ILE A 61 12.29 -3.99 -5.13
N PRO A 62 11.14 -4.64 -5.39
CA PRO A 62 9.86 -3.95 -5.43
C PRO A 62 9.45 -3.43 -4.05
N VAL A 63 8.83 -2.25 -4.06
CA VAL A 63 8.12 -1.71 -2.91
C VAL A 63 6.63 -2.04 -3.05
N ILE A 64 6.03 -2.61 -2.01
CA ILE A 64 4.61 -2.91 -1.92
C ILE A 64 4.01 -2.02 -0.83
N THR A 65 2.87 -1.42 -1.08
CA THR A 65 2.17 -0.61 -0.08
C THR A 65 0.85 -1.26 0.34
N PHE A 66 0.60 -1.21 1.63
CA PHE A 66 -0.67 -1.59 2.24
C PHE A 66 -1.55 -0.37 2.57
N ALA A 67 -1.23 0.77 1.97
CA ALA A 67 -2.01 2.01 2.02
C ALA A 67 -2.44 2.41 0.60
N MET A 68 -3.72 2.74 0.44
CA MET A 68 -4.27 3.27 -0.83
C MET A 68 -4.03 4.77 -0.96
N VAL A 69 -2.75 5.14 -0.89
CA VAL A 69 -2.20 6.47 -1.16
C VAL A 69 -1.03 6.26 -2.10
N ARG A 70 -0.81 7.19 -3.04
CA ARG A 70 0.36 7.13 -3.92
C ARG A 70 1.65 7.19 -3.10
N VAL A 71 2.38 6.09 -3.08
CA VAL A 71 3.67 5.96 -2.42
C VAL A 71 4.76 5.99 -3.51
N PRO A 72 5.72 6.92 -3.43
CA PRO A 72 6.86 6.92 -4.34
C PRO A 72 7.50 5.53 -4.47
N GLY A 73 7.71 5.08 -5.70
CA GLY A 73 8.40 3.81 -5.98
C GLY A 73 7.57 2.53 -5.84
N ALA A 74 6.35 2.58 -5.29
CA ALA A 74 5.56 1.37 -5.07
C ALA A 74 5.03 0.76 -6.38
N VAL A 75 5.16 -0.57 -6.49
CA VAL A 75 4.73 -1.38 -7.64
C VAL A 75 3.31 -1.90 -7.44
N LEU A 76 3.01 -2.36 -6.22
CA LEU A 76 1.75 -3.00 -5.86
C LEU A 76 1.15 -2.29 -4.65
N TYR A 77 -0.16 -2.06 -4.72
CA TYR A 77 -0.96 -1.44 -3.69
C TYR A 77 -2.06 -2.42 -3.30
N VAL A 78 -2.15 -2.79 -2.02
CA VAL A 78 -3.19 -3.69 -1.51
C VAL A 78 -3.76 -3.10 -0.24
N GLY A 79 -4.97 -2.56 -0.27
CA GLY A 79 -5.51 -1.92 0.93
C GLY A 79 -6.96 -1.50 0.84
N ALA A 80 -7.42 -0.87 1.91
CA ALA A 80 -8.72 -0.24 1.96
C ALA A 80 -8.72 1.03 1.09
N ASP A 81 -9.73 1.17 0.26
CA ASP A 81 -9.95 2.37 -0.54
C ASP A 81 -10.54 3.47 0.37
N PHE A 82 -9.85 4.61 0.45
CA PHE A 82 -10.29 5.70 1.33
C PHE A 82 -11.60 6.36 0.89
N GLY A 83 -11.96 6.28 -0.40
CA GLY A 83 -13.28 6.70 -0.89
C GLY A 83 -14.39 5.76 -0.38
N VAL A 84 -14.16 4.44 -0.42
CA VAL A 84 -15.09 3.45 0.15
C VAL A 84 -15.22 3.63 1.66
N VAL A 85 -14.09 3.72 2.39
CA VAL A 85 -14.09 3.94 3.85
C VAL A 85 -14.77 5.26 4.21
N GLY A 86 -14.55 6.32 3.44
CA GLY A 86 -15.22 7.61 3.59
C GLY A 86 -16.74 7.49 3.42
N SER A 87 -17.20 6.75 2.40
CA SER A 87 -18.63 6.48 2.17
C SER A 87 -19.26 5.69 3.33
N LEU A 88 -18.61 4.62 3.81
CA LEU A 88 -19.05 3.85 4.98
C LEU A 88 -19.19 4.75 6.22
N SER A 89 -18.21 5.62 6.45
CA SER A 89 -18.21 6.58 7.56
C SER A 89 -19.37 7.57 7.44
N GLY A 90 -19.58 8.12 6.24
CA GLY A 90 -20.69 9.03 5.94
C GLY A 90 -22.06 8.40 6.18
N MET A 91 -22.24 7.13 5.83
CA MET A 91 -23.48 6.39 6.12
C MET A 91 -23.75 6.26 7.62
N GLN A 92 -22.72 5.97 8.42
CA GLN A 92 -22.89 5.89 9.88
C GLN A 92 -23.18 7.26 10.49
N ALA A 93 -22.46 8.31 10.04
CA ALA A 93 -22.74 9.68 10.45
C ALA A 93 -24.18 10.10 10.13
N ALA A 94 -24.69 9.74 8.96
CA ALA A 94 -26.09 10.01 8.60
C ALA A 94 -27.09 9.30 9.51
N LYS A 95 -26.85 8.05 9.92
CA LYS A 95 -27.72 7.34 10.88
C LYS A 95 -27.71 8.01 12.25
N ILE A 96 -26.55 8.44 12.72
CA ILE A 96 -26.42 9.13 14.02
C ILE A 96 -27.15 10.47 13.97
N LEU A 97 -26.80 11.32 13.00
CA LEU A 97 -27.27 12.72 12.95
C LEU A 97 -28.72 12.85 12.48
N LYS A 98 -29.16 12.05 11.51
CA LYS A 98 -30.51 12.18 10.93
C LYS A 98 -31.52 11.23 11.56
N ARG A 99 -31.09 10.05 12.02
CA ARG A 99 -31.97 9.02 12.57
C ARG A 99 -31.80 8.83 14.08
N HIS A 100 -30.95 9.63 14.72
CA HIS A 100 -30.69 9.60 16.17
C HIS A 100 -30.32 8.21 16.69
N VAL A 101 -29.69 7.39 15.84
CA VAL A 101 -29.23 6.05 16.23
C VAL A 101 -28.01 6.19 17.12
N LYS A 102 -28.00 5.51 18.26
CA LYS A 102 -26.85 5.55 19.17
C LYS A 102 -25.62 4.89 18.53
N PRO A 103 -24.42 5.47 18.65
CA PRO A 103 -23.21 4.92 18.03
C PRO A 103 -22.82 3.52 18.55
N ASP A 104 -23.11 3.21 19.80
CA ASP A 104 -22.74 1.96 20.48
C ASP A 104 -23.44 0.71 19.92
N ILE A 105 -24.65 0.88 19.35
CA ILE A 105 -25.40 -0.22 18.72
C ILE A 105 -25.13 -0.36 17.21
N LEU A 106 -24.38 0.57 16.61
CA LEU A 106 -24.06 0.49 15.18
C LEU A 106 -22.92 -0.51 14.94
N PRO A 107 -23.05 -1.41 13.96
CA PRO A 107 -21.97 -2.34 13.62
C PRO A 107 -20.78 -1.57 13.04
N ILE A 108 -19.57 -2.05 13.28
CA ILE A 108 -18.37 -1.54 12.61
C ILE A 108 -18.40 -1.99 11.15
N LEU A 109 -18.61 -1.03 10.24
CA LEU A 109 -18.59 -1.29 8.80
C LEU A 109 -17.14 -1.45 8.33
N ARG A 110 -16.94 -2.30 7.34
CA ARG A 110 -15.65 -2.55 6.71
C ARG A 110 -15.82 -2.74 5.21
N GLN A 111 -14.79 -2.38 4.46
CA GLN A 111 -14.68 -2.81 3.07
C GLN A 111 -14.51 -4.34 3.04
N ALA A 112 -15.29 -5.03 2.20
CA ALA A 112 -15.35 -6.49 2.19
C ALA A 112 -14.11 -7.14 1.55
N LYS A 113 -13.60 -6.56 0.46
CA LYS A 113 -12.42 -7.03 -0.26
C LYS A 113 -11.44 -5.87 -0.44
N PRO A 114 -10.12 -6.05 -0.23
CA PRO A 114 -9.15 -4.99 -0.46
C PRO A 114 -9.12 -4.61 -1.94
N THR A 115 -8.81 -3.34 -2.21
CA THR A 115 -8.50 -2.88 -3.56
C THR A 115 -7.07 -3.25 -3.88
N VAL A 116 -6.83 -3.72 -5.11
CA VAL A 116 -5.50 -4.10 -5.59
C VAL A 116 -5.16 -3.27 -6.82
N LEU A 117 -4.09 -2.47 -6.76
CA LEU A 117 -3.58 -1.69 -7.88
C LEU A 117 -2.13 -2.03 -8.19
N ILE A 118 -1.75 -1.98 -9.46
CA ILE A 118 -0.39 -2.16 -9.94
C ILE A 118 0.03 -0.90 -10.73
N ASP A 119 1.23 -0.38 -10.46
CA ASP A 119 1.86 0.66 -11.28
C ASP A 119 2.62 0.02 -12.45
N PRO A 120 2.10 0.08 -13.70
CA PRO A 120 2.76 -0.55 -14.82
C PRO A 120 4.10 0.08 -15.19
N ARG A 121 4.32 1.36 -14.86
CA ARG A 121 5.61 2.02 -15.10
C ARG A 121 6.68 1.45 -14.18
N ARG A 122 6.33 1.15 -12.93
CA ARG A 122 7.25 0.54 -11.95
C ARG A 122 7.50 -0.93 -12.23
N VAL A 123 6.49 -1.68 -12.70
CA VAL A 123 6.68 -3.04 -13.20
C VAL A 123 7.72 -3.08 -14.32
N ALA A 124 7.58 -2.20 -15.32
CA ALA A 124 8.54 -2.09 -16.42
C ALA A 124 9.94 -1.65 -15.95
N ALA A 125 10.04 -0.63 -15.09
CA ALA A 125 11.33 -0.13 -14.59
C ALA A 125 12.14 -1.16 -13.79
N LEU A 126 11.44 -2.09 -13.13
CA LEU A 126 12.06 -3.17 -12.35
C LEU A 126 12.16 -4.49 -13.13
N ASN A 127 11.74 -4.53 -14.40
CA ASN A 127 11.69 -5.76 -15.21
C ASN A 127 10.94 -6.92 -14.52
N ILE A 128 9.84 -6.61 -13.84
CA ILE A 128 9.02 -7.60 -13.14
C ILE A 128 8.10 -8.30 -14.14
N SER A 129 8.14 -9.64 -14.16
CA SER A 129 7.17 -10.44 -14.90
C SER A 129 5.94 -10.69 -14.02
N LEU A 130 4.75 -10.38 -14.54
CA LEU A 130 3.49 -10.65 -13.87
C LEU A 130 2.86 -11.94 -14.42
N PRO A 131 2.23 -12.77 -13.57
CA PRO A 131 1.49 -13.95 -14.03
C PRO A 131 0.38 -13.58 -15.01
N SER A 132 0.13 -14.43 -16.01
CA SER A 132 -0.96 -14.23 -16.99
C SER A 132 -2.32 -14.04 -16.32
N SER A 133 -2.58 -14.77 -15.24
CA SER A 133 -3.82 -14.67 -14.45
C SER A 133 -4.04 -13.29 -13.81
N VAL A 134 -2.98 -12.51 -13.57
CA VAL A 134 -3.08 -11.12 -13.11
C VAL A 134 -3.39 -10.21 -14.30
N LEU A 135 -2.72 -10.43 -15.44
CA LEU A 135 -2.89 -9.63 -16.65
C LEU A 135 -4.29 -9.77 -17.26
N GLU A 136 -4.90 -10.95 -17.19
CA GLU A 136 -6.25 -11.24 -17.69
C GLU A 136 -7.35 -10.53 -16.87
N ARG A 137 -7.06 -10.18 -15.61
CA ARG A 137 -8.03 -9.60 -14.66
C ARG A 137 -7.84 -8.10 -14.44
N LYS A 138 -6.99 -7.45 -15.24
CA LYS A 138 -6.66 -6.04 -15.06
C LYS A 138 -7.68 -5.13 -15.75
N VAL A 139 -8.00 -4.03 -15.10
CA VAL A 139 -8.71 -2.89 -15.66
C VAL A 139 -7.79 -1.68 -15.56
N GLN A 140 -7.65 -0.92 -16.64
CA GLN A 140 -6.82 0.30 -16.61
C GLN A 140 -7.65 1.46 -16.05
N GLU A 141 -7.17 2.02 -14.95
CA GLU A 141 -7.75 3.19 -14.32
C GLU A 141 -7.37 4.48 -15.05
N LYS A 142 -8.18 5.53 -14.85
CA LYS A 142 -7.97 6.86 -15.47
C LYS A 142 -6.60 7.45 -15.16
N ASP A 143 -6.04 7.05 -14.02
CA ASP A 143 -4.82 7.60 -13.49
C ASP A 143 -3.57 6.79 -13.91
N GLY A 144 -3.76 5.76 -14.74
CA GLY A 144 -2.73 4.93 -15.36
C GLY A 144 -2.43 3.62 -14.61
N PHE A 145 -2.98 3.43 -13.41
CA PHE A 145 -2.81 2.18 -12.66
C PHE A 145 -3.63 1.04 -13.26
N TRP A 146 -3.21 -0.19 -12.98
CA TRP A 146 -4.00 -1.38 -13.27
C TRP A 146 -4.69 -1.85 -12.01
N GLN A 147 -6.02 -1.77 -11.98
CA GLN A 147 -6.82 -2.38 -10.93
C GLN A 147 -7.04 -3.86 -11.22
N ILE A 148 -6.82 -4.72 -10.23
CA ILE A 148 -6.93 -6.17 -10.38
C ILE A 148 -8.16 -6.67 -9.65
N GLY A 149 -8.96 -7.51 -10.32
CA GLY A 149 -10.07 -8.21 -9.67
C GLY A 149 -11.26 -7.32 -9.34
N VAL A 150 -11.56 -6.36 -10.20
CA VAL A 150 -12.88 -5.73 -10.25
C VAL A 150 -13.88 -6.85 -10.55
N ASP A 151 -14.72 -7.21 -9.58
CA ASP A 151 -15.89 -8.04 -9.89
C ASP A 151 -16.80 -7.17 -10.77
N ASN A 152 -17.06 -7.60 -12.01
CA ASN A 152 -18.12 -7.02 -12.84
C ASN A 152 -19.49 -7.35 -12.26
#